data_AF-A0A2W6TAS5-F1
#
_entry.id   AF-A0A2W6TAS5-F1
#
_cell.length_a   1.000
_cell.length_b   1.000
_cell.length_c   1.000
_cell.angle_alpha   90.00
_cell.angle_beta   90.00
_cell.angle_gamma   90.00
#
_symmetry.space_group_name_H-M   'P 1'
#
loop_
_entity.id
_entity.type
_entity.pdbx_description
1 polymer ?
#
loop_
_entity_poly.entity_id
_entity_poly.type
_entity_poly.pdbx_seq_one_letter_code
_entity_poly.pdbx_strand_id
1 'polypeptide(L)'
;MSSAQLVEAAGEAERQLQQTFTNLRFEEFGPAPVEGPIYQASAGGRIIYYAPQSEHLLFATVYDRNGVNLTALAQEQGATRRLNAIDPAKALAIGPADAPTVIEFTDPDCPYCQALDRFWSAKAAEGKPVRRLIF
;
A
#
# COMPACT_ATOMS: atom_id res chain seq x y z
N MET A 1 -2.17 31.28 4.14
CA MET A 1 -1.32 31.00 2.96
C MET A 1 -2.22 30.64 1.79
N SER A 2 -1.89 31.10 0.59
CA SER A 2 -2.63 30.73 -0.63
C SER A 2 -2.44 29.23 -0.95
N SER A 3 -3.40 28.60 -1.63
CA SER A 3 -3.28 27.22 -2.11
C SER A 3 -2.02 27.00 -2.96
N ALA A 4 -1.62 28.00 -3.75
CA ALA A 4 -0.39 27.95 -4.55
C ALA A 4 0.87 27.83 -3.68
N GLN A 5 0.93 28.53 -2.54
CA GLN A 5 2.07 28.50 -1.63
C GLN A 5 2.22 27.15 -0.94
N LEU A 6 1.11 26.44 -0.69
CA LEU A 6 1.13 25.09 -0.10
C LEU A 6 1.65 24.04 -1.09
N VAL A 7 1.29 24.17 -2.37
CA VAL A 7 1.79 23.29 -3.43
C VAL A 7 3.28 23.49 -3.65
N GLU A 8 3.74 24.74 -3.68
CA GLU A 8 5.16 25.07 -3.82
C GLU A 8 5.98 24.52 -2.64
N ALA A 9 5.53 24.74 -1.40
CA ALA A 9 6.18 24.21 -0.20
C ALA A 9 6.26 22.68 -0.19
N ALA A 10 5.21 21.98 -0.67
CA ALA A 10 5.24 20.52 -0.80
C ALA A 10 6.29 20.08 -1.82
N GLY A 11 6.39 20.74 -2.98
CA GLY A 11 7.40 20.41 -3.99
C GLY A 11 8.84 20.74 -3.57
N GLU A 12 9.04 21.71 -2.69
CA GLU A 12 10.34 21.95 -2.04
C GLU A 12 10.68 20.85 -1.04
N ALA A 13 9.75 20.49 -0.16
CA ALA A 13 9.94 19.43 0.83
C ALA A 13 10.23 18.07 0.17
N GLU A 14 9.56 17.77 -0.95
CA GLU A 14 9.81 16.53 -1.71
C GLU A 14 11.24 16.46 -2.26
N ARG A 15 11.70 17.56 -2.88
CA ARG A 15 13.08 17.65 -3.40
C ARG A 15 14.11 17.56 -2.28
N GLN A 16 13.85 18.22 -1.15
CA GLN A 16 14.72 18.15 0.02
C GLN A 16 14.80 16.72 0.56
N LEU A 17 13.66 16.02 0.69
CA LEU A 17 13.63 14.62 1.12
C LEU A 17 14.53 13.73 0.24
N GLN A 18 14.45 13.88 -1.08
CA GLN A 18 15.28 13.13 -2.04
C GLN A 18 16.78 13.42 -1.88
N GLN A 19 17.14 14.66 -1.55
CA GLN A 19 18.53 15.10 -1.38
C GLN A 19 19.13 14.70 -0.04
N THR A 20 18.35 14.81 1.05
CA THR A 20 18.80 14.46 2.40
C THR A 20 18.86 12.94 2.59
N PHE A 21 17.86 12.20 2.11
CA PHE A 21 17.75 10.74 2.30
C PHE A 21 17.95 10.01 0.97
N THR A 22 19.17 10.08 0.42
CA THR A 22 19.49 9.57 -0.94
C THR A 22 19.24 8.08 -1.17
N ASN A 23 19.16 7.27 -0.10
CA ASN A 23 18.85 5.85 -0.18
C ASN A 23 17.34 5.53 -0.07
N LEU A 24 16.50 6.54 0.24
CA LEU A 24 15.06 6.38 0.37
C LEU A 24 14.42 6.44 -1.01
N ARG A 25 13.71 5.37 -1.39
CA ARG A 25 12.82 5.35 -2.55
C ARG A 25 11.39 5.50 -2.09
N PHE A 26 10.67 6.45 -2.68
CA PHE A 26 9.25 6.67 -2.42
C PHE A 26 8.51 6.96 -3.72
N GLU A 27 7.21 6.70 -3.73
CA GLU A 27 6.36 6.69 -4.92
C GLU A 27 5.38 7.87 -4.94
N GLU A 28 4.91 8.25 -3.74
CA GLU A 28 3.94 9.32 -3.54
C GLU A 28 4.43 10.22 -2.43
N PHE A 29 4.24 11.53 -2.59
CA PHE A 29 4.55 12.54 -1.58
C PHE A 29 3.44 13.59 -1.54
N GLY A 30 3.08 14.05 -0.35
CA GLY A 30 2.03 15.05 -0.21
C GLY A 30 1.80 15.49 1.23
N PRO A 31 0.73 16.27 1.47
CA PRO A 31 0.39 16.73 2.82
C PRO A 31 0.14 15.56 3.78
N ALA A 32 0.65 15.67 5.01
CA ALA A 32 0.26 14.74 6.07
C ALA A 32 -1.17 15.06 6.58
N PRO A 33 -1.85 14.12 7.24
CA PRO A 33 -3.17 14.34 7.84
C PRO A 33 -3.12 15.16 9.15
N VAL A 34 -2.05 15.92 9.37
CA VAL A 34 -1.86 16.82 10.51
C VAL A 34 -1.58 18.23 10.00
N GLU A 35 -1.99 19.23 10.77
CA GLU A 35 -1.66 20.62 10.46
C GLU A 35 -0.17 20.90 10.72
N GLY A 36 0.42 21.74 9.89
CA GLY A 36 1.83 22.13 9.99
C GLY A 36 2.67 21.56 8.84
N PRO A 37 4.00 21.83 8.86
CA PRO A 37 4.88 21.47 7.76
C PRO A 37 5.34 20.02 7.86
N ILE A 38 4.42 19.09 8.08
CA ILE A 38 4.70 17.65 8.04
C ILE A 38 4.07 17.10 6.77
N TYR A 39 4.87 16.35 6.03
CA TYR A 39 4.47 15.72 4.77
C TYR A 39 4.48 14.22 4.95
N GLN A 40 3.68 13.52 4.16
CA GLN A 40 3.69 12.06 4.13
C GLN A 40 4.25 11.58 2.80
N ALA A 41 4.95 10.45 2.83
CA ALA A 41 5.43 9.76 1.65
C ALA A 41 5.08 8.27 1.72
N SER A 42 4.84 7.65 0.55
CA SER A 42 4.70 6.20 0.44
C SER A 42 6.03 5.58 0.00
N ALA A 43 6.64 4.78 0.87
CA ALA A 43 7.92 4.13 0.63
C ALA A 43 7.82 2.63 0.90
N GLY A 44 8.01 1.80 -0.12
CA GLY A 44 7.96 0.34 0.01
C GLY A 44 6.61 -0.17 0.55
N GLY A 45 5.53 0.52 0.21
CA GLY A 45 4.19 0.20 0.70
C GLY A 45 3.90 0.57 2.14
N ARG A 46 4.75 1.38 2.78
CA ARG A 46 4.50 1.99 4.09
C ARG A 46 4.36 3.49 3.96
N ILE A 47 3.63 4.09 4.89
CA ILE A 47 3.59 5.54 5.01
C ILE A 47 4.66 5.98 6.02
N ILE A 48 5.44 6.97 5.62
CA ILE A 48 6.40 7.67 6.48
C ILE A 48 6.06 9.16 6.47
N TYR A 49 6.46 9.86 7.52
CA TYR A 49 6.28 11.31 7.60
C TYR A 49 7.62 12.03 7.57
N TYR A 50 7.67 13.18 6.93
CA TYR A 50 8.86 14.00 6.79
C TYR A 50 8.63 15.40 7.36
N ALA A 51 9.53 15.82 8.24
CA ALA A 51 9.59 17.18 8.78
C ALA A 51 10.82 17.89 8.17
N PRO A 52 10.63 18.73 7.13
CA PRO A 52 11.71 19.34 6.36
C PRO A 52 12.56 20.31 7.17
N GLN A 53 11.97 21.06 8.12
CA GLN A 53 12.71 22.06 8.91
C GLN A 53 13.78 21.44 9.80
N SER A 54 13.52 20.23 10.32
CA SER A 54 14.46 19.52 11.16
C SER A 54 15.17 18.38 10.43
N GLU A 55 14.80 18.09 9.18
CA GLU A 55 15.32 16.98 8.38
C GLU A 55 15.10 15.59 9.01
N HIS A 56 13.93 15.36 9.64
CA HIS A 56 13.62 14.09 10.28
C HIS A 56 12.57 13.28 9.53
N LEU A 57 12.75 11.97 9.56
CA LEU A 57 11.70 10.99 9.25
C LEU A 57 11.02 10.55 10.54
N LEU A 58 9.69 10.50 10.51
CA LEU A 58 8.89 9.92 11.58
C LEU A 58 8.24 8.63 11.08
N PHE A 59 8.54 7.55 11.78
CA PHE A 59 7.87 6.26 11.64
C PHE A 59 6.76 6.21 12.68
N ALA A 60 5.61 6.76 12.32
CA ALA A 60 4.50 7.00 13.23
C ALA A 60 3.18 6.53 12.65
N THR A 61 2.17 6.50 13.51
CA THR A 61 0.78 6.25 13.14
C THR A 61 -0.06 7.44 13.59
N VAL A 62 -0.80 8.05 12.66
CA VAL A 62 -1.67 9.18 12.92
C VAL A 62 -3.10 8.70 13.07
N TYR A 63 -3.71 9.08 14.19
CA TYR A 63 -5.12 8.85 14.47
C TYR A 63 -5.88 10.18 14.45
N ASP A 64 -7.10 10.16 13.92
CA ASP A 64 -8.02 11.28 14.06
C ASP A 64 -8.69 11.32 15.45
N ARG A 65 -9.46 12.36 15.72
CA ARG A 65 -10.23 12.53 16.98
C ARG A 65 -11.24 11.43 17.27
N ASN A 66 -11.60 10.62 16.26
CA ASN A 66 -12.56 9.52 16.38
C ASN A 66 -11.85 8.17 16.55
N GLY A 67 -10.52 8.16 16.62
CA GLY A 67 -9.71 6.94 16.73
C GLY A 67 -9.51 6.22 15.39
N VAL A 68 -9.75 6.88 14.26
CA VAL A 68 -9.48 6.32 12.92
C VAL A 68 -8.00 6.44 12.61
N ASN A 69 -7.37 5.31 12.27
CA ASN A 69 -5.98 5.25 11.85
C ASN A 69 -5.82 5.76 10.40
N LEU A 70 -5.48 7.03 10.24
CA LEU A 70 -5.34 7.67 8.93
C LEU A 70 -4.12 7.16 8.16
N THR A 71 -3.06 6.75 8.86
CA THR A 71 -1.88 6.13 8.24
C THR A 71 -2.23 4.80 7.59
N ALA A 72 -3.03 3.96 8.27
CA ALA A 72 -3.50 2.69 7.73
C ALA A 72 -4.41 2.89 6.51
N LEU A 73 -5.31 3.88 6.55
CA LEU A 73 -6.15 4.20 5.41
C LEU A 73 -5.33 4.64 4.19
N ALA A 74 -4.35 5.52 4.37
CA ALA A 74 -3.46 5.92 3.28
C ALA A 74 -2.66 4.73 2.72
N GLN A 75 -2.19 3.83 3.59
CA GLN A 75 -1.49 2.61 3.19
C GLN A 75 -2.40 1.66 2.38
N GLU A 76 -3.63 1.46 2.83
CA GLU A 76 -4.64 0.62 2.16
C GLU A 76 -5.01 1.19 0.78
N GLN A 77 -5.16 2.52 0.67
CA GLN A 77 -5.39 3.17 -0.62
C GLN A 77 -4.22 2.93 -1.59
N GLY A 78 -2.98 3.01 -1.11
CA GLY A 78 -1.80 2.67 -1.91
C GLY A 78 -1.77 1.21 -2.34
N ALA A 79 -2.12 0.28 -1.43
CA ALA A 79 -2.25 -1.14 -1.75
C ALA A 79 -3.35 -1.38 -2.81
N THR A 80 -4.50 -0.72 -2.67
CA THR A 80 -5.62 -0.80 -3.61
C THR A 80 -5.22 -0.29 -4.99
N ARG A 81 -4.52 0.84 -5.07
CA ARG A 81 -3.98 1.36 -6.35
C ARG A 81 -3.05 0.35 -7.02
N ARG A 82 -2.13 -0.25 -6.26
CA ARG A 82 -1.22 -1.28 -6.78
C ARG A 82 -1.97 -2.53 -7.25
N LEU A 83 -2.94 -3.02 -6.48
CA LEU A 83 -3.78 -4.16 -6.88
C LEU A 83 -4.55 -3.88 -8.17
N ASN A 84 -5.13 -2.69 -8.31
CA ASN A 84 -5.87 -2.29 -9.52
C ASN A 84 -4.99 -2.14 -10.76
N ALA A 85 -3.68 -1.95 -10.59
CA ALA A 85 -2.72 -1.87 -11.69
C ALA A 85 -2.29 -3.24 -12.23
N ILE A 86 -2.70 -4.33 -11.56
CA ILE A 86 -2.35 -5.69 -11.97
C ILE A 86 -3.31 -6.15 -13.06
N ASP A 87 -2.74 -6.63 -14.16
CA ASP A 87 -3.48 -7.21 -15.27
C ASP A 87 -3.88 -8.67 -14.94
N PRO A 88 -5.19 -8.96 -14.76
CA PRO A 88 -5.67 -10.31 -14.46
C PRO A 88 -5.31 -11.35 -15.52
N ALA A 89 -5.08 -10.93 -16.77
CA ALA A 89 -4.74 -11.84 -17.87
C ALA A 89 -3.36 -12.47 -17.73
N LYS A 90 -2.49 -11.91 -16.88
CA LYS A 90 -1.15 -12.44 -16.61
C LYS A 90 -1.12 -13.52 -15.52
N ALA A 91 -2.24 -13.74 -14.83
CA ALA A 91 -2.33 -14.70 -13.74
C ALA A 91 -2.45 -16.14 -14.24
N LEU A 92 -1.92 -17.08 -13.46
CA LEU A 92 -2.32 -18.48 -13.55
C LEU A 92 -3.72 -18.63 -12.92
N ALA A 93 -4.71 -18.99 -13.73
CA ALA A 93 -6.07 -19.15 -13.27
C ALA A 93 -6.37 -20.61 -12.89
N ILE A 94 -6.77 -20.85 -11.64
CA ILE A 94 -7.16 -22.17 -11.12
C ILE A 94 -8.59 -22.12 -10.59
N GLY A 95 -9.43 -23.06 -11.03
CA GLY A 95 -10.84 -23.18 -10.61
C GLY A 95 -11.85 -22.70 -11.65
N PRO A 96 -13.16 -22.87 -11.37
CA PRO A 96 -14.24 -22.56 -12.31
C PRO A 96 -14.28 -21.07 -12.70
N ALA A 97 -14.74 -20.76 -13.91
CA ALA A 97 -14.79 -19.37 -14.40
C ALA A 97 -15.87 -18.52 -13.70
N ASP A 98 -16.92 -19.16 -13.20
CA ASP A 98 -18.09 -18.59 -12.54
C ASP A 98 -17.99 -18.54 -11.01
N ALA A 99 -16.90 -19.06 -10.45
CA ALA A 99 -16.64 -19.03 -9.01
C ALA A 99 -16.16 -17.64 -8.53
N PRO A 100 -16.37 -17.28 -7.24
CA PRO A 100 -15.80 -16.06 -6.67
C PRO A 100 -14.29 -15.96 -6.88
N THR A 101 -13.82 -14.80 -7.35
CA THR A 101 -12.41 -14.59 -7.69
C THR A 101 -11.60 -14.23 -6.45
N VAL A 102 -10.43 -14.85 -6.33
CA VAL A 102 -9.40 -14.57 -5.33
C VAL A 102 -8.11 -14.22 -6.06
N ILE A 103 -7.58 -13.02 -5.80
CA ILE A 103 -6.23 -12.63 -6.22
C ILE A 103 -5.25 -13.23 -5.21
N GLU A 104 -4.32 -14.05 -5.67
CA GLU A 104 -3.39 -14.76 -4.81
C GLU A 104 -1.94 -14.47 -5.21
N PHE A 105 -1.13 -14.04 -4.24
CA PHE A 105 0.33 -14.01 -4.35
C PHE A 105 0.87 -15.11 -3.49
N THR A 106 1.62 -16.03 -4.09
CA THR A 106 2.01 -17.27 -3.43
C THR A 106 3.42 -17.67 -3.82
N ASP A 107 4.08 -18.39 -2.93
CA ASP A 107 5.39 -18.96 -3.17
C ASP A 107 5.27 -20.49 -3.01
N PRO A 108 5.60 -21.30 -4.04
CA PRO A 108 5.49 -22.76 -3.97
C PRO A 108 6.36 -23.36 -2.86
N ASP A 109 7.43 -22.67 -2.44
CA ASP A 109 8.34 -23.13 -1.39
C ASP A 109 7.90 -22.65 0.01
N CYS A 110 6.89 -21.77 0.11
CA CYS A 110 6.37 -21.32 1.40
C CYS A 110 5.41 -22.35 2.02
N PRO A 111 5.69 -22.88 3.24
CA PRO A 111 4.84 -23.89 3.86
C PRO A 111 3.40 -23.44 4.13
N TYR A 112 3.19 -22.15 4.41
CA TYR A 112 1.86 -21.57 4.59
C TYR A 112 1.10 -21.42 3.27
N CYS A 113 1.79 -21.13 2.17
CA CYS A 113 1.21 -21.10 0.83
C CYS A 113 0.75 -22.49 0.38
N GLN A 114 1.55 -23.52 0.65
CA GLN A 114 1.13 -24.91 0.43
C GLN A 114 -0.07 -25.30 1.29
N ALA A 115 -0.15 -24.80 2.52
CA ALA A 115 -1.33 -25.01 3.37
C ALA A 115 -2.57 -24.29 2.83
N LEU A 116 -2.41 -23.08 2.29
CA LEU A 116 -3.49 -22.34 1.62
C LEU A 116 -4.00 -23.09 0.38
N ASP A 117 -3.11 -23.66 -0.43
CA ASP A 117 -3.49 -24.47 -1.59
C ASP A 117 -4.35 -25.70 -1.18
N ARG A 118 -3.92 -26.41 -0.13
CA ARG A 118 -4.71 -27.52 0.45
C ARG A 118 -6.06 -27.04 1.00
N PHE A 119 -6.10 -25.87 1.63
CA PHE A 119 -7.35 -25.27 2.11
C PHE A 119 -8.33 -25.02 0.97
N TRP A 120 -7.88 -24.43 -0.15
CA TRP A 120 -8.75 -24.20 -1.31
C TRP A 120 -9.25 -25.50 -1.93
N SER A 121 -8.40 -26.53 -1.99
CA SER A 121 -8.80 -27.86 -2.44
C SER A 121 -9.89 -28.46 -1.56
N ALA A 122 -9.78 -28.32 -0.23
CA ALA A 122 -10.81 -28.76 0.70
C ALA A 122 -12.12 -27.96 0.53
N LYS A 123 -12.06 -26.64 0.33
CA LYS A 123 -13.25 -25.82 0.10
C LYS A 123 -13.96 -26.14 -1.20
N ALA A 124 -13.23 -26.44 -2.26
CA ALA A 124 -13.82 -26.94 -3.49
C ALA A 124 -14.58 -28.26 -3.27
N ALA A 125 -14.01 -29.19 -2.50
CA ALA A 125 -14.68 -30.45 -2.14
C ALA A 125 -15.93 -30.25 -1.26
N GLU A 126 -15.99 -29.18 -0.46
CA GLU A 126 -17.18 -28.75 0.29
C GLU A 126 -18.24 -28.05 -0.58
N GLY A 127 -18.03 -27.93 -1.90
CA GLY A 127 -18.94 -27.21 -2.81
C GLY A 127 -18.81 -25.70 -2.76
N LYS A 128 -17.68 -25.17 -2.26
CA LYS A 128 -17.36 -23.74 -2.19
C LYS A 128 -16.10 -23.42 -3.00
N PRO A 129 -16.10 -23.67 -4.33
CA PRO A 129 -14.95 -23.38 -5.15
C PRO A 129 -14.70 -21.87 -5.25
N VAL A 130 -13.45 -21.52 -5.49
CA VAL A 130 -13.03 -20.16 -5.85
C VAL A 130 -12.22 -20.20 -7.14
N ARG A 131 -12.22 -19.10 -7.88
CA ARG A 131 -11.30 -18.87 -9.00
C ARG A 131 -10.08 -18.13 -8.49
N ARG A 132 -8.96 -18.85 -8.36
CA ARG A 132 -7.68 -18.26 -7.94
C ARG A 132 -6.98 -17.68 -9.16
N LEU A 133 -6.62 -16.41 -9.09
CA LEU A 133 -5.73 -15.75 -10.04
C LEU A 133 -4.38 -15.57 -9.35
N ILE A 134 -3.45 -16.45 -9.67
CA ILE A 134 -2.16 -16.56 -8.99
C ILE A 134 -1.11 -15.75 -9.76
N PHE A 135 -0.42 -14.87 -9.04
CA PHE A 135 0.68 -14.04 -9.52
C PHE A 135 2.00 -14.43 -8.85
#